data_AF-A0A367XSA6-F1
#
_entry.id   AF-A0A367XSA6-F1
#
_cell.length_a   1.000
_cell.length_b   1.000
_cell.length_c   1.000
_cell.angle_alpha   90.00
_cell.angle_beta   90.00
_cell.angle_gamma   90.00
#
_symmetry.space_group_name_H-M   'P 1'
#
loop_
_entity.id
_entity.type
_entity.pdbx_description
1 polymer ?
#
loop_
_entity_poly.entity_id
_entity_poly.type
_entity_poly.pdbx_seq_one_letter_code
_entity_poly.pdbx_strand_id
1 'polypeptide(L)'
;MPPPPQQDHHPEHLTLDTLPIEILHKIFVYVGPSENNLPLVNRRMYSILYFSGVKSLEPWYNFTVFESIVDRYYLCDLNSRIDVRVIRKKIEYYSRQIRAIQQRFPNCAENRGFVNLVEDLTVIRTTLESFVSRAHVVLVDMLQFKYVSVDLLKTLNTRRAKADAGYMPIKSSQEIQLLQKLRLKFLRTKFKELGDQLRDTTKALTSEDQSLDTPIDTTDPGDEQDPEIKYYDDENFPTEGFFWSTSEQYTRVQDGHVVFNEGFETLEKLAFGRARIPDHYFTRSIYSSRHYNVLVFLTRHLVFGTIDGPGVMGSILDILENPDAYVTAYWPRLNEVVDVVIKSNDTQNKFTETLSRLFRLYNACMNKDYSVMKYQHAKDFPNLVARTMTALLKYFFENAPSADEKRQLWITAMELKNIHITDLLREFDDTPDYDILHRFV
;
A
#
# COMPACT_ATOMS: atom_id res chain seq x y z
N MET A 1 1.48 -52.15 -54.13
CA MET A 1 2.05 -51.16 -53.19
C MET A 1 0.91 -50.27 -52.73
N PRO A 2 0.58 -50.25 -51.42
CA PRO A 2 -0.37 -49.29 -50.88
C PRO A 2 0.25 -47.89 -50.91
N PRO A 3 -0.57 -46.81 -50.95
CA PRO A 3 -0.05 -45.45 -50.84
C PRO A 3 0.57 -45.25 -49.44
N PRO A 4 1.56 -44.35 -49.31
CA PRO A 4 2.09 -44.01 -47.99
C PRO A 4 0.98 -43.39 -47.13
N PRO A 5 1.00 -43.57 -45.81
CA PRO A 5 0.02 -42.97 -44.92
C PRO A 5 0.10 -41.45 -45.05
N GLN A 6 -1.04 -40.81 -45.31
CA GLN A 6 -1.20 -39.38 -45.13
C GLN A 6 -0.80 -39.07 -43.69
N GLN A 7 0.25 -38.27 -43.51
CA GLN A 7 0.49 -37.60 -42.24
C GLN A 7 -0.70 -36.67 -42.02
N ASP A 8 -1.60 -37.07 -41.12
CA ASP A 8 -2.53 -36.16 -40.49
C ASP A 8 -1.70 -35.09 -39.77
N HIS A 9 -1.40 -34.00 -40.48
CA HIS A 9 -1.04 -32.74 -39.84
C HIS A 9 -2.28 -32.27 -39.08
N HIS A 10 -2.44 -32.76 -37.85
CA HIS A 10 -3.22 -32.02 -36.86
C HIS A 10 -2.64 -30.61 -36.83
N PRO A 11 -3.45 -29.56 -37.09
CA PRO A 11 -2.96 -28.20 -36.98
C PRO A 11 -2.45 -28.02 -35.56
N GLU A 12 -1.19 -27.59 -35.42
CA GLU A 12 -0.61 -27.17 -34.15
C GLU A 12 -1.66 -26.33 -33.43
N HIS A 13 -2.12 -26.80 -32.28
CA HIS A 13 -3.17 -26.14 -31.54
C HIS A 13 -2.77 -24.68 -31.33
N LEU A 14 -3.48 -23.74 -31.97
CA LEU A 14 -3.35 -22.30 -31.74
C LEU A 14 -3.40 -22.06 -30.23
N THR A 15 -2.24 -21.81 -29.63
CA THR A 15 -2.16 -21.41 -28.23
C THR A 15 -2.26 -19.89 -28.18
N LEU A 16 -2.71 -19.33 -27.06
CA LEU A 16 -2.70 -17.88 -26.87
C LEU A 16 -1.28 -17.28 -27.04
N ASP A 17 -0.23 -18.09 -26.89
CA ASP A 17 1.18 -17.72 -27.08
C ASP A 17 1.56 -17.50 -28.55
N THR A 18 0.76 -18.00 -29.50
CA THR A 18 0.95 -17.80 -30.94
C THR A 18 0.10 -16.65 -31.51
N LEU A 19 -0.65 -15.94 -30.65
CA LEU A 19 -1.49 -14.83 -31.12
C LEU A 19 -0.68 -13.57 -31.38
N PRO A 20 -1.01 -12.81 -32.45
CA PRO A 20 -0.44 -11.49 -32.68
C PRO A 20 -0.65 -10.56 -31.48
N ILE A 21 0.32 -9.69 -31.23
CA ILE A 21 0.32 -8.76 -30.09
C ILE A 21 -0.90 -7.84 -30.11
N GLU A 22 -1.45 -7.54 -31.27
CA GLU A 22 -2.66 -6.74 -31.46
C GLU A 22 -3.90 -7.44 -30.89
N ILE A 23 -3.96 -8.77 -31.01
CA ILE A 23 -5.03 -9.58 -30.43
C ILE A 23 -4.86 -9.64 -28.92
N LEU A 24 -3.63 -9.81 -28.43
CA LEU A 24 -3.33 -9.74 -26.99
C LEU A 24 -3.73 -8.37 -26.41
N HIS A 25 -3.41 -7.27 -27.08
CA HIS A 25 -3.84 -5.93 -26.68
C HIS A 25 -5.37 -5.79 -26.66
N LYS A 26 -6.07 -6.29 -27.69
CA LYS A 26 -7.54 -6.26 -27.70
C LYS A 26 -8.14 -7.04 -26.53
N ILE A 27 -7.63 -8.23 -26.26
CA ILE A 27 -8.14 -9.12 -25.19
C ILE A 27 -7.78 -8.59 -23.80
N PHE A 28 -6.56 -8.11 -23.59
CA PHE A 28 -6.04 -7.80 -22.26
C PHE A 28 -6.06 -6.32 -21.90
N VAL A 29 -5.85 -5.44 -22.89
CA VAL A 29 -5.77 -3.99 -22.67
C VAL A 29 -7.12 -3.32 -22.93
N TYR A 30 -7.92 -3.75 -23.92
CA TYR A 30 -9.18 -3.04 -24.21
C TYR A 30 -10.39 -3.56 -23.43
N VAL A 31 -10.50 -4.88 -23.25
CA VAL A 31 -11.53 -5.48 -22.40
C VAL A 31 -11.14 -5.33 -20.92
N GLY A 32 -9.86 -5.51 -20.60
CA GLY A 32 -9.35 -5.38 -19.24
C GLY A 32 -9.39 -6.68 -18.44
N PRO A 33 -8.54 -6.81 -17.41
CA PRO A 33 -8.32 -8.06 -16.71
C PRO A 33 -9.49 -8.46 -15.78
N SER A 34 -10.34 -7.51 -15.37
CA SER A 34 -11.50 -7.78 -14.50
C SER A 34 -12.78 -8.15 -15.26
N GLU A 35 -12.93 -7.68 -16.51
CA GLU A 35 -14.12 -7.93 -17.34
C GLU A 35 -13.94 -9.12 -18.29
N ASN A 36 -12.73 -9.69 -18.34
CA ASN A 36 -12.42 -10.81 -19.21
C ASN A 36 -12.94 -12.13 -18.64
N ASN A 37 -14.15 -12.48 -19.06
CA ASN A 37 -14.83 -13.72 -18.65
C ASN A 37 -14.45 -14.95 -19.47
N LEU A 38 -13.46 -14.86 -20.38
CA LEU A 38 -13.07 -16.00 -21.21
C LEU A 38 -12.36 -17.07 -20.36
N PRO A 39 -12.95 -18.27 -20.16
CA PRO A 39 -12.43 -19.27 -19.21
C PRO A 39 -11.03 -19.79 -19.58
N LEU A 40 -10.77 -19.93 -20.89
CA LEU A 40 -9.47 -20.34 -21.44
C LEU A 40 -8.41 -19.25 -21.27
N VAL A 41 -8.81 -17.99 -21.36
CA VAL A 41 -7.95 -16.84 -21.08
C VAL A 41 -7.60 -16.84 -19.60
N ASN A 42 -8.54 -16.99 -18.65
CA ASN A 42 -8.21 -16.97 -17.22
C ASN A 42 -7.18 -18.01 -16.75
N ARG A 43 -7.13 -19.20 -17.35
CA ARG A 43 -6.14 -20.24 -16.99
C ARG A 43 -4.76 -20.01 -17.62
N ARG A 44 -4.70 -19.48 -18.85
CA ARG A 44 -3.44 -19.22 -19.59
C ARG A 44 -3.00 -17.74 -19.54
N MET A 45 -3.83 -16.83 -19.07
CA MET A 45 -3.55 -15.39 -18.89
C MET A 45 -2.37 -15.22 -17.96
N TYR A 46 -2.31 -16.02 -16.90
CA TYR A 46 -1.21 -15.97 -15.95
C TYR A 46 0.11 -16.50 -16.51
N SER A 47 0.08 -17.39 -17.50
CA SER A 47 1.30 -17.87 -18.17
C SER A 47 1.77 -16.90 -19.25
N ILE A 48 0.85 -16.28 -20.00
CA ILE A 48 1.18 -15.30 -21.04
C ILE A 48 1.72 -14.01 -20.44
N LEU A 49 1.09 -13.50 -19.38
CA LEU A 49 1.54 -12.29 -18.68
C LEU A 49 2.63 -12.57 -17.64
N TYR A 50 3.14 -13.81 -17.58
CA TYR A 50 4.27 -14.11 -16.71
C TYR A 50 5.52 -13.40 -17.25
N PHE A 51 6.25 -12.78 -16.33
CA PHE A 51 7.50 -12.08 -16.59
C PHE A 51 8.51 -12.48 -15.51
N SER A 52 9.61 -13.13 -15.94
CA SER A 52 10.71 -13.57 -15.08
C SER A 52 11.91 -12.63 -15.09
N GLY A 53 11.90 -11.57 -15.90
CA GLY A 53 12.99 -10.59 -15.96
C GLY A 53 14.29 -11.10 -16.60
N VAL A 54 14.33 -12.36 -17.06
CA VAL A 54 15.49 -12.94 -17.74
C VAL A 54 15.56 -12.44 -19.18
N LYS A 55 16.45 -11.46 -19.42
CA LYS A 55 16.62 -10.79 -20.74
C LYS A 55 16.89 -11.74 -21.91
N SER A 56 17.38 -12.96 -21.65
CA SER A 56 17.84 -13.90 -22.68
C SER A 56 16.81 -14.97 -23.08
N LEU A 57 15.66 -15.08 -22.40
CA LEU A 57 14.72 -16.19 -22.61
C LEU A 57 13.26 -15.77 -22.79
N GLU A 58 12.92 -14.50 -22.54
CA GLU A 58 11.54 -14.03 -22.64
C GLU A 58 11.35 -12.92 -23.66
N PRO A 59 10.25 -12.98 -24.40
CA PRO A 59 9.85 -11.87 -25.22
C PRO A 59 9.39 -10.68 -24.36
N TRP A 60 10.08 -9.56 -24.50
CA TRP A 60 9.71 -8.27 -23.89
C TRP A 60 8.29 -7.78 -24.24
N TYR A 61 7.61 -8.41 -25.23
CA TYR A 61 6.22 -8.10 -25.56
C TYR A 61 5.24 -8.37 -24.40
N ASN A 62 5.52 -9.33 -23.52
CA ASN A 62 4.67 -9.60 -22.36
C ASN A 62 4.67 -8.41 -21.40
N PHE A 63 5.84 -7.81 -21.20
CA PHE A 63 5.98 -6.63 -20.38
C PHE A 63 5.27 -5.42 -21.01
N THR A 64 5.34 -5.22 -22.32
CA THR A 64 4.66 -4.07 -22.97
C THR A 64 3.14 -4.17 -22.90
N VAL A 65 2.59 -5.39 -23.01
CA VAL A 65 1.15 -5.63 -22.81
C VAL A 65 0.79 -5.31 -21.35
N PHE A 66 1.55 -5.83 -20.38
CA PHE A 66 1.32 -5.52 -18.97
C PHE A 66 1.43 -4.02 -18.66
N GLU A 67 2.44 -3.34 -19.20
CA GLU A 67 2.64 -1.90 -19.04
C GLU A 67 1.41 -1.13 -19.52
N SER A 68 0.82 -1.55 -20.65
CA SER A 68 -0.41 -0.97 -21.19
C SER A 68 -1.64 -1.26 -20.32
N ILE A 69 -1.71 -2.45 -19.69
CA ILE A 69 -2.76 -2.77 -18.70
C ILE A 69 -2.63 -1.85 -17.49
N VAL A 70 -1.41 -1.68 -16.96
CA VAL A 70 -1.15 -0.80 -15.81
C VAL A 70 -1.55 0.62 -16.15
N ASP A 71 -1.11 1.17 -17.28
CA ASP A 71 -1.45 2.53 -17.71
C ASP A 71 -2.95 2.79 -17.76
N ARG A 72 -3.71 1.81 -18.23
CA ARG A 72 -5.14 1.99 -18.46
C ARG A 72 -6.00 1.77 -17.22
N TYR A 73 -5.62 0.83 -16.36
CA TYR A 73 -6.51 0.35 -15.28
C TYR A 73 -5.96 0.59 -13.87
N TYR A 74 -4.64 0.71 -13.70
CA TYR A 74 -4.03 0.72 -12.36
C TYR A 74 -3.16 1.92 -12.07
N LEU A 75 -2.70 2.65 -13.09
CA LEU A 75 -1.92 3.86 -12.90
C LEU A 75 -2.84 5.02 -12.59
N CYS A 76 -2.58 5.73 -11.50
CA CYS A 76 -3.36 6.89 -11.11
C CYS A 76 -2.46 8.10 -10.93
N ASP A 77 -2.91 9.24 -11.48
CA ASP A 77 -2.29 10.54 -11.25
C ASP A 77 -2.91 11.22 -10.02
N LEU A 78 -2.10 11.45 -9.00
CA LEU A 78 -2.45 12.16 -7.77
C LEU A 78 -2.67 13.67 -8.02
N ASN A 79 -2.22 14.19 -9.16
CA ASN A 79 -2.42 15.58 -9.56
C ASN A 79 -3.55 15.76 -10.58
N SER A 80 -4.39 14.74 -10.81
CA SER A 80 -5.49 14.80 -11.78
C SER A 80 -6.44 15.99 -11.58
N ARG A 81 -6.55 16.50 -10.34
CA ARG A 81 -7.37 17.67 -9.98
C ARG A 81 -6.63 19.00 -10.05
N ILE A 82 -5.31 19.00 -10.22
CA ILE A 82 -4.44 20.17 -10.21
C ILE A 82 -4.08 20.55 -11.64
N ASP A 83 -4.54 21.72 -12.10
CA ASP A 83 -4.00 22.31 -13.32
C ASP A 83 -2.63 22.95 -13.03
N VAL A 84 -1.56 22.18 -13.26
CA VAL A 84 -0.19 22.62 -13.02
C VAL A 84 0.15 23.90 -13.81
N ARG A 85 -0.47 24.15 -14.96
CA ARG A 85 -0.24 25.37 -15.75
C ARG A 85 -0.83 26.58 -15.04
N VAL A 86 -2.05 26.45 -14.51
CA VAL A 86 -2.70 27.50 -13.69
C VAL A 86 -1.86 27.80 -12.45
N ILE A 87 -1.42 26.76 -11.72
CA ILE A 87 -0.59 26.96 -10.52
C ILE A 87 0.72 27.69 -10.86
N ARG A 88 1.41 27.32 -11.94
CA ARG A 88 2.64 28.00 -12.38
C ARG A 88 2.41 29.47 -12.71
N LYS A 89 1.34 29.80 -13.45
CA LYS A 89 0.96 31.20 -13.72
C LYS A 89 0.70 31.98 -12.43
N LYS A 90 0.05 31.36 -11.44
CA LYS A 90 -0.19 31.98 -10.12
C LYS A 90 1.11 32.21 -9.36
N ILE A 91 2.05 31.25 -9.36
CA ILE A 91 3.40 31.43 -8.80
C ILE A 91 4.12 32.61 -9.48
N GLU A 92 4.07 32.69 -10.81
CA GLU A 92 4.68 33.78 -11.57
C GLU A 92 4.06 35.14 -11.24
N TYR A 93 2.74 35.21 -11.05
CA TYR A 93 2.03 36.39 -10.59
C TYR A 93 2.57 36.89 -9.24
N TYR A 94 2.55 36.06 -8.19
CA TYR A 94 3.07 36.45 -6.87
C TYR A 94 4.57 36.78 -6.91
N SER A 95 5.34 36.09 -7.75
CA SER A 95 6.76 36.41 -7.95
C SER A 95 6.97 37.81 -8.51
N ARG A 96 6.12 38.27 -9.44
CA ARG A 96 6.16 39.63 -10.00
C ARG A 96 5.76 40.66 -8.94
N GLN A 97 4.73 40.38 -8.14
CA GLN A 97 4.30 41.27 -7.06
C GLN A 97 5.39 41.47 -5.99
N ILE A 98 6.04 40.39 -5.57
CA ILE A 98 7.17 40.44 -4.63
C ILE A 98 8.30 41.33 -5.18
N ARG A 99 8.67 41.17 -6.46
CA ARG A 99 9.70 42.01 -7.09
C ARG A 99 9.30 43.48 -7.14
N ALA A 100 8.03 43.78 -7.44
CA ALA A 100 7.52 45.15 -7.46
C ALA A 100 7.60 45.81 -6.08
N ILE A 101 7.27 45.08 -5.01
CA ILE A 101 7.43 45.54 -3.62
C ILE A 101 8.90 45.81 -3.30
N GLN A 102 9.82 44.89 -3.66
CA GLN A 102 11.25 45.08 -3.44
C GLN A 102 11.83 46.31 -4.15
N GLN A 103 11.36 46.58 -5.37
CA GLN A 103 11.79 47.75 -6.14
C GLN A 103 11.25 49.06 -5.55
N ARG A 104 10.03 49.03 -5.00
CA ARG A 104 9.36 50.21 -4.44
C ARG A 104 9.80 50.53 -3.02
N PHE A 105 10.12 49.52 -2.21
CA PHE A 105 10.49 49.66 -0.80
C PHE A 105 11.85 48.98 -0.53
N PRO A 106 12.97 49.73 -0.56
CA PRO A 106 14.31 49.16 -0.43
C PRO A 106 14.56 48.42 0.88
N ASN A 107 13.88 48.81 1.97
CA ASN A 107 14.02 48.20 3.30
C ASN A 107 12.98 47.09 3.59
N CYS A 108 12.21 46.65 2.59
CA CYS A 108 11.16 45.64 2.80
C CYS A 108 11.70 44.30 3.33
N ALA A 109 12.98 43.99 3.16
CA ALA A 109 13.61 42.77 3.67
C ALA A 109 13.60 42.68 5.21
N GLU A 110 13.49 43.80 5.91
CA GLU A 110 13.38 43.84 7.38
C GLU A 110 11.92 43.67 7.86
N ASN A 111 10.95 43.80 6.95
CA ASN A 111 9.54 43.62 7.27
C ASN A 111 9.21 42.12 7.36
N ARG A 112 8.79 41.68 8.55
CA ARG A 112 8.43 40.27 8.81
C ARG A 112 7.33 39.75 7.87
N GLY A 113 6.35 40.58 7.49
CA GLY A 113 5.29 40.20 6.56
C GLY A 113 5.84 39.91 5.16
N PHE A 114 6.78 40.73 4.70
CA PHE A 114 7.46 40.53 3.42
C PHE A 114 8.34 39.27 3.42
N VAL A 115 9.09 39.02 4.50
CA VAL A 115 9.89 37.79 4.65
C VAL A 115 8.99 36.55 4.57
N ASN A 116 7.90 36.53 5.33
CA ASN A 116 6.94 35.43 5.32
C ASN A 116 6.34 35.20 3.92
N LEU A 117 6.02 36.28 3.18
CA LEU A 117 5.47 36.21 1.82
C LEU A 117 6.44 35.51 0.84
N VAL A 118 7.74 35.82 0.95
CA VAL A 118 8.79 35.20 0.11
C VAL A 118 8.97 33.72 0.47
N GLU A 119 8.98 33.41 1.76
CA GLU A 119 9.14 32.04 2.28
C GLU A 119 7.93 31.16 1.92
N ASP A 120 6.71 31.63 2.10
CA ASP A 120 5.50 30.89 1.75
C ASP A 120 5.40 30.64 0.23
N LEU A 121 5.83 31.59 -0.62
CA LEU A 121 5.92 31.34 -2.06
C LEU A 121 6.95 30.24 -2.39
N THR A 122 8.04 30.19 -1.62
CA THR A 122 9.07 29.14 -1.75
C THR A 122 8.51 27.78 -1.31
N VAL A 123 7.72 27.74 -0.23
CA VAL A 123 7.00 26.53 0.21
C VAL A 123 6.06 26.02 -0.88
N ILE A 124 5.29 26.90 -1.54
CA ILE A 124 4.40 26.49 -2.63
C ILE A 124 5.20 25.92 -3.81
N ARG A 125 6.30 26.56 -4.20
CA ARG A 125 7.16 26.09 -5.31
C ARG A 125 7.72 24.70 -5.02
N THR A 126 8.34 24.52 -3.86
CA THR A 126 8.94 23.24 -3.47
C THR A 126 7.87 22.15 -3.32
N THR A 127 6.70 22.48 -2.79
CA THR A 127 5.57 21.53 -2.70
C THR A 127 5.07 21.13 -4.08
N LEU A 128 4.91 22.08 -5.01
CA LEU A 128 4.49 21.78 -6.38
C LEU A 128 5.52 20.89 -7.11
N GLU A 129 6.81 21.18 -6.95
CA GLU A 129 7.88 20.33 -7.50
C GLU A 129 7.81 18.91 -6.96
N SER A 130 7.59 18.75 -5.64
CA SER A 130 7.36 17.45 -5.02
C SER A 130 6.16 16.73 -5.64
N PHE A 131 5.01 17.40 -5.75
CA PHE A 131 3.79 16.83 -6.34
C PHE A 131 4.00 16.38 -7.79
N VAL A 132 4.69 17.18 -8.60
CA VAL A 132 5.00 16.84 -10.00
C VAL A 132 6.00 15.68 -10.08
N SER A 133 6.99 15.63 -9.18
CA SER A 133 7.97 14.54 -9.14
C SER A 133 7.37 13.20 -8.70
N ARG A 134 6.33 13.24 -7.85
CA ARG A 134 5.63 12.09 -7.26
C ARG A 134 4.14 12.10 -7.66
N ALA A 135 3.88 12.27 -8.95
CA ALA A 135 2.53 12.35 -9.47
C ALA A 135 1.82 11.00 -9.51
N HIS A 136 2.54 9.92 -9.82
CA HIS A 136 1.93 8.64 -10.16
C HIS A 136 2.03 7.62 -9.04
N VAL A 137 0.95 6.86 -8.86
CA VAL A 137 0.88 5.70 -7.97
C VAL A 137 0.17 4.53 -8.66
N VAL A 138 0.35 3.33 -8.14
CA VAL A 138 -0.34 2.12 -8.61
C VAL A 138 -1.50 1.76 -7.68
N LEU A 139 -2.63 1.41 -8.26
CA LEU A 139 -3.79 0.92 -7.53
C LEU A 139 -3.53 -0.49 -6.96
N VAL A 140 -3.87 -0.70 -5.68
CA VAL A 140 -3.63 -1.96 -4.95
C VAL A 140 -4.31 -3.18 -5.59
N ASP A 141 -5.43 -2.98 -6.30
CA ASP A 141 -6.18 -4.01 -7.03
C ASP A 141 -5.31 -4.80 -8.01
N MET A 142 -4.23 -4.20 -8.54
CA MET A 142 -3.26 -4.90 -9.38
C MET A 142 -2.66 -6.13 -8.67
N LEU A 143 -2.53 -6.10 -7.34
CA LEU A 143 -1.96 -7.20 -6.57
C LEU A 143 -2.86 -8.43 -6.53
N GLN A 144 -4.16 -8.34 -6.90
CA GLN A 144 -5.07 -9.49 -6.92
C GLN A 144 -4.77 -10.50 -8.04
N PHE A 145 -3.96 -10.10 -9.02
CA PHE A 145 -3.69 -10.93 -10.19
C PHE A 145 -2.49 -11.86 -9.97
N LYS A 146 -2.68 -13.16 -10.25
CA LYS A 146 -1.61 -14.16 -10.13
C LYS A 146 -0.42 -13.94 -11.08
N TYR A 147 -0.48 -13.01 -12.05
CA TYR A 147 0.66 -12.70 -12.93
C TYR A 147 1.63 -11.67 -12.31
N VAL A 148 1.32 -11.07 -11.17
CA VAL A 148 2.25 -10.18 -10.46
C VAL A 148 3.46 -10.98 -9.93
N SER A 149 4.67 -10.50 -10.21
CA SER A 149 5.94 -11.09 -9.77
C SER A 149 6.88 -9.98 -9.27
N VAL A 150 7.92 -10.34 -8.53
CA VAL A 150 8.94 -9.38 -8.06
C VAL A 150 9.63 -8.70 -9.25
N ASP A 151 9.97 -9.47 -10.28
CA ASP A 151 10.66 -8.95 -11.47
C ASP A 151 9.77 -8.00 -12.26
N LEU A 152 8.47 -8.28 -12.32
CA LEU A 152 7.48 -7.39 -12.91
C LEU A 152 7.41 -6.06 -12.17
N LEU A 153 7.27 -6.09 -10.83
CA LEU A 153 7.21 -4.90 -9.99
C LEU A 153 8.50 -4.07 -10.07
N LYS A 154 9.66 -4.74 -10.04
CA LYS A 154 10.96 -4.08 -10.21
C LYS A 154 11.10 -3.43 -11.58
N THR A 155 10.74 -4.14 -12.64
CA THR A 155 10.89 -3.63 -14.02
C THR A 155 9.91 -2.48 -14.29
N LEU A 156 8.67 -2.59 -13.81
CA LEU A 156 7.70 -1.49 -13.84
C LEU A 156 8.27 -0.26 -13.15
N ASN A 157 8.88 -0.45 -11.97
CA ASN A 157 9.51 0.66 -11.26
C ASN A 157 10.69 1.25 -12.01
N THR A 158 11.62 0.43 -12.52
CA THR A 158 12.80 0.92 -13.25
C THR A 158 12.44 1.73 -14.50
N ARG A 159 11.35 1.37 -15.20
CA ARG A 159 10.92 2.13 -16.38
C ARG A 159 10.20 3.44 -16.05
N ARG A 160 9.59 3.55 -14.87
CA ARG A 160 8.68 4.66 -14.53
C ARG A 160 9.19 5.59 -13.46
N ALA A 161 9.94 5.09 -12.50
CA ALA A 161 10.55 5.90 -11.48
C ALA A 161 11.82 6.56 -12.02
N LYS A 162 11.98 7.87 -11.75
CA LYS A 162 13.31 8.49 -11.82
C LYS A 162 14.20 7.77 -10.81
N ALA A 163 15.47 7.53 -11.13
CA ALA A 163 16.40 6.71 -10.34
C ALA A 163 16.44 7.08 -8.84
N ASP A 164 16.14 8.34 -8.50
CA ASP A 164 16.19 8.87 -7.13
C ASP A 164 14.86 8.86 -6.37
N ALA A 165 13.75 8.40 -6.98
CA ALA A 165 12.39 8.54 -6.42
C ALA A 165 11.89 7.34 -5.59
N GLY A 166 12.67 6.26 -5.48
CA GLY A 166 12.26 5.03 -4.78
C GLY A 166 11.33 4.14 -5.61
N TYR A 167 10.59 3.24 -4.93
CA TYR A 167 9.55 2.43 -5.58
C TYR A 167 8.25 3.21 -5.70
N MET A 168 7.55 3.08 -6.83
CA MET A 168 6.23 3.68 -7.04
C MET A 168 5.27 3.19 -5.94
N PRO A 169 4.64 4.10 -5.18
CA PRO A 169 3.73 3.71 -4.12
C PRO A 169 2.54 2.91 -4.65
N ILE A 170 2.08 1.95 -3.85
CA ILE A 170 0.83 1.22 -4.08
C ILE A 170 -0.21 1.77 -3.10
N LYS A 171 -1.36 2.21 -3.62
CA LYS A 171 -2.42 2.88 -2.85
C LYS A 171 -3.80 2.33 -3.19
N SER A 172 -4.75 2.45 -2.27
CA SER A 172 -6.17 2.18 -2.53
C SER A 172 -6.80 3.34 -3.32
N SER A 173 -7.98 3.10 -3.90
CA SER A 173 -8.77 4.17 -4.52
C SER A 173 -9.10 5.29 -3.54
N GLN A 174 -9.40 4.95 -2.29
CA GLN A 174 -9.71 5.90 -1.22
C GLN A 174 -8.50 6.79 -0.89
N GLU A 175 -7.30 6.21 -0.77
CA GLU A 175 -6.08 6.98 -0.56
C GLU A 175 -5.77 7.93 -1.72
N ILE A 176 -5.95 7.44 -2.96
CA ILE A 176 -5.74 8.23 -4.17
C ILE A 176 -6.70 9.43 -4.19
N GLN A 177 -7.99 9.21 -3.92
CA GLN A 177 -8.98 10.26 -3.88
C GLN A 177 -8.67 11.28 -2.77
N LEU A 178 -8.31 10.80 -1.58
CA LEU A 178 -7.95 11.64 -0.44
C LEU A 178 -6.77 12.55 -0.79
N LEU A 179 -5.70 11.98 -1.37
CA LEU A 179 -4.53 12.74 -1.78
C LEU A 179 -4.83 13.75 -2.88
N GLN A 180 -5.62 13.38 -3.89
CA GLN A 180 -6.05 14.30 -4.94
C GLN A 180 -6.80 15.51 -4.37
N LYS A 181 -7.70 15.29 -3.39
CA LYS A 181 -8.41 16.36 -2.69
C LYS A 181 -7.46 17.24 -1.88
N LEU A 182 -6.63 16.63 -1.04
CA LEU A 182 -5.78 17.34 -0.09
C LEU A 182 -4.67 18.14 -0.76
N ARG A 183 -4.04 17.61 -1.82
CA ARG A 183 -3.01 18.34 -2.57
C ARG A 183 -3.56 19.63 -3.18
N LEU A 184 -4.75 19.57 -3.80
CA LEU A 184 -5.43 20.74 -4.35
C LEU A 184 -5.84 21.72 -3.25
N LYS A 185 -6.49 21.22 -2.20
CA LYS A 185 -6.94 22.03 -1.06
C LYS A 185 -5.77 22.76 -0.39
N PHE A 186 -4.63 22.09 -0.21
CA PHE A 186 -3.41 22.70 0.34
C PHE A 186 -2.94 23.87 -0.52
N LEU A 187 -2.78 23.66 -1.84
CA LEU A 187 -2.36 24.73 -2.75
C LEU A 187 -3.31 25.92 -2.69
N ARG A 188 -4.63 25.68 -2.75
CA ARG A 188 -5.64 26.74 -2.66
C ARG A 188 -5.53 27.52 -1.35
N THR A 189 -5.40 26.84 -0.22
CA THR A 189 -5.25 27.49 1.09
C THR A 189 -3.96 28.32 1.15
N LYS A 190 -2.81 27.79 0.70
CA LYS A 190 -1.55 28.54 0.69
C LYS A 190 -1.58 29.76 -0.23
N PHE A 191 -2.25 29.70 -1.39
CA PHE A 191 -2.41 30.88 -2.23
C PHE A 191 -3.34 31.93 -1.61
N LYS A 192 -4.39 31.51 -0.89
CA LYS A 192 -5.23 32.43 -0.13
C LYS A 192 -4.42 33.14 0.96
N GLU A 193 -3.61 32.39 1.71
CA GLU A 193 -2.68 32.93 2.71
C GLU A 193 -1.73 33.96 2.08
N LEU A 194 -1.12 33.66 0.91
CA LEU A 194 -0.27 34.59 0.18
C LEU A 194 -1.01 35.87 -0.25
N GLY A 195 -2.26 35.75 -0.71
CA GLY A 195 -3.08 36.91 -1.07
C GLY A 195 -3.35 37.83 0.12
N ASP A 196 -3.69 37.25 1.27
CA ASP A 196 -3.91 37.99 2.51
C ASP A 196 -2.61 38.65 3.01
N GLN A 197 -1.49 37.91 3.03
CA GLN A 197 -0.17 38.45 3.41
C GLN A 197 0.31 39.56 2.47
N LEU A 198 0.11 39.42 1.16
CA LEU A 198 0.48 40.44 0.18
C LEU A 198 -0.26 41.74 0.46
N ARG A 199 -1.58 41.66 0.69
CA ARG A 199 -2.43 42.81 1.00
C ARG A 199 -1.97 43.49 2.30
N ASP A 200 -1.73 42.71 3.35
CA ASP A 200 -1.39 43.24 4.67
C ASP A 200 0.03 43.83 4.70
N THR A 201 0.99 43.18 4.02
CA THR A 201 2.36 43.69 3.83
C THR A 201 2.37 44.99 3.04
N THR A 202 1.60 45.05 1.95
CA THR A 202 1.49 46.27 1.14
C THR A 202 0.94 47.42 1.96
N LYS A 203 -0.14 47.20 2.72
CA LYS A 203 -0.73 48.20 3.63
C LYS A 203 0.28 48.73 4.64
N ALA A 204 1.00 47.83 5.32
CA ALA A 204 1.99 48.19 6.34
C ALA A 204 3.13 49.05 5.76
N LEU A 205 3.65 48.69 4.58
CA LEU A 205 4.70 49.44 3.92
C LEU A 205 4.23 50.81 3.41
N THR A 206 2.98 50.93 2.94
CA THR A 206 2.40 52.23 2.53
C THR A 206 1.99 53.14 3.68
N SER A 207 1.78 52.61 4.90
CA SER A 207 1.44 53.46 6.05
C SER A 207 2.65 54.18 6.66
N GLU A 208 3.87 53.76 6.32
CA GLU A 208 5.12 54.34 6.85
C GLU A 208 5.73 55.42 5.95
N ASP A 209 5.37 55.49 4.66
CA ASP A 209 5.88 56.50 3.71
C ASP A 209 4.75 57.17 2.88
N GLN A 210 4.86 58.50 2.74
CA GLN A 210 3.96 59.51 2.14
C GLN A 210 2.94 59.14 1.02
N SER A 211 1.95 60.05 0.90
CA SER A 211 0.85 60.07 -0.06
C SER A 211 1.23 59.76 -1.52
N LEU A 212 0.36 58.96 -2.15
CA LEU A 212 0.48 58.30 -3.44
C LEU A 212 0.50 59.25 -4.66
N ASP A 213 1.53 59.16 -5.51
CA ASP A 213 1.49 59.62 -6.92
C ASP A 213 1.50 58.47 -7.93
N THR A 214 1.53 57.22 -7.47
CA THR A 214 1.27 56.04 -8.31
C THR A 214 0.62 54.94 -7.46
N PRO A 215 -0.62 54.54 -7.78
CA PRO A 215 -1.24 53.40 -7.13
C PRO A 215 -0.32 52.19 -7.31
N ILE A 216 0.03 51.48 -6.23
CA ILE A 216 0.08 50.03 -6.38
C ILE A 216 -1.35 49.70 -6.79
N ASP A 217 -1.51 49.09 -7.96
CA ASP A 217 -2.81 48.63 -8.45
C ASP A 217 -3.34 47.60 -7.45
N THR A 218 -4.01 48.11 -6.42
CA THR A 218 -4.79 47.37 -5.44
C THR A 218 -6.20 47.14 -5.98
N THR A 219 -6.53 47.82 -7.07
CA THR A 219 -7.58 47.49 -8.02
C THR A 219 -7.10 46.37 -8.92
N ASP A 220 -7.65 45.20 -8.66
CA ASP A 220 -7.69 44.00 -9.49
C ASP A 220 -7.46 44.30 -11.00
N PRO A 221 -6.24 44.13 -11.54
CA PRO A 221 -6.01 44.25 -12.97
C PRO A 221 -6.55 42.98 -13.62
N GLY A 222 -7.85 43.02 -13.91
CA GLY A 222 -8.68 42.03 -14.62
C GLY A 222 -8.11 40.62 -14.74
N ASP A 223 -8.68 39.68 -13.98
CA ASP A 223 -8.93 38.22 -14.16
C ASP A 223 -8.07 37.34 -15.10
N GLU A 224 -7.30 37.88 -16.05
CA GLU A 224 -6.43 37.14 -16.97
C GLU A 224 -5.07 36.76 -16.35
N GLN A 225 -4.59 37.46 -15.31
CA GLN A 225 -3.24 37.24 -14.75
C GLN A 225 -3.17 36.56 -13.37
N ASP A 226 -4.23 36.60 -12.56
CA ASP A 226 -4.35 35.79 -11.34
C ASP A 226 -5.37 34.67 -11.53
N PRO A 227 -4.99 33.55 -12.18
CA PRO A 227 -5.97 32.54 -12.54
C PRO A 227 -6.57 31.87 -11.30
N GLU A 228 -7.89 31.63 -11.35
CA GLU A 228 -8.60 30.94 -10.30
C GLU A 228 -8.22 29.45 -10.27
N ILE A 229 -7.94 28.95 -9.06
CA ILE A 229 -7.72 27.52 -8.86
C ILE A 229 -9.09 26.86 -8.75
N LYS A 230 -9.35 25.88 -9.63
CA LYS A 230 -10.61 25.14 -9.64
C LYS A 230 -10.97 24.60 -8.26
N TYR A 231 -12.26 24.65 -7.96
CA TYR A 231 -12.86 24.07 -6.77
C TYR A 231 -13.70 22.85 -7.18
N TYR A 232 -13.64 21.78 -6.39
CA TYR A 232 -14.55 20.64 -6.52
C TYR A 232 -15.41 20.52 -5.26
N ASP A 233 -16.71 20.31 -5.46
CA ASP A 233 -17.69 20.24 -4.39
C ASP A 233 -17.36 19.17 -3.34
N ASP A 234 -16.78 18.05 -3.78
CA ASP A 234 -16.45 16.90 -2.93
C ASP A 234 -15.19 17.10 -2.03
N GLU A 235 -14.46 18.22 -2.16
CA GLU A 235 -13.21 18.47 -1.41
C GLU A 235 -13.40 18.65 0.10
N ASN A 236 -14.58 19.11 0.52
CA ASN A 236 -14.90 19.31 1.93
C ASN A 236 -15.66 18.13 2.54
N PHE A 237 -15.97 17.11 1.75
CA PHE A 237 -16.59 15.89 2.23
C PHE A 237 -15.52 14.87 2.64
N PRO A 238 -15.76 14.13 3.74
CA PRO A 238 -14.85 13.08 4.17
C PRO A 238 -14.66 12.04 3.06
N THR A 239 -13.45 11.49 2.97
CA THR A 239 -13.16 10.40 2.04
C THR A 239 -13.48 9.08 2.73
N GLU A 240 -14.10 8.15 2.00
CA GLU A 240 -14.46 6.84 2.53
C GLU A 240 -13.25 6.14 3.16
N GLY A 241 -13.42 5.56 4.34
CA GLY A 241 -12.36 4.88 5.07
C GLY A 241 -11.34 5.80 5.75
N PHE A 242 -11.51 7.12 5.63
CA PHE A 242 -10.69 8.20 6.19
C PHE A 242 -11.55 9.25 6.92
N PHE A 243 -12.65 8.80 7.54
CA PHE A 243 -13.65 9.69 8.14
C PHE A 243 -13.13 10.52 9.32
N TRP A 244 -12.09 10.04 10.00
CA TRP A 244 -11.47 10.70 11.15
C TRP A 244 -10.25 11.53 10.78
N SER A 245 -9.87 11.52 9.50
CA SER A 245 -8.67 12.18 9.03
C SER A 245 -8.92 13.68 8.88
N THR A 246 -8.41 14.46 9.84
CA THR A 246 -8.55 15.92 9.81
C THR A 246 -7.51 16.54 8.88
N SER A 247 -7.83 17.69 8.27
CA SER A 247 -6.90 18.38 7.36
C SER A 247 -5.56 18.75 8.00
N GLU A 248 -5.53 18.89 9.33
CA GLU A 248 -4.34 19.23 10.11
C GLU A 248 -3.30 18.11 10.12
N GLN A 249 -3.69 16.84 9.95
CA GLN A 249 -2.75 15.71 9.90
C GLN A 249 -1.90 15.70 8.62
N TYR A 250 -2.38 16.42 7.59
CA TYR A 250 -1.76 16.52 6.26
C TYR A 250 -0.97 17.80 6.07
N THR A 251 -0.79 18.56 7.14
CA THR A 251 0.12 19.68 7.18
C THR A 251 1.06 19.51 8.37
N ARG A 252 2.25 20.11 8.30
CA ARG A 252 3.17 20.19 9.43
C ARG A 252 3.78 21.58 9.45
N VAL A 253 4.21 22.02 10.63
CA VAL A 253 4.97 23.27 10.75
C VAL A 253 6.44 22.95 10.55
N GLN A 254 7.07 23.59 9.57
CA GLN A 254 8.50 23.52 9.31
C GLN A 254 9.03 24.94 9.18
N ASP A 255 10.04 25.28 10.00
CA ASP A 255 10.66 26.60 10.04
C ASP A 255 9.65 27.75 10.25
N GLY A 256 8.55 27.48 10.98
CA GLY A 256 7.47 28.45 11.21
C GLY A 256 6.38 28.48 10.13
N HIS A 257 6.53 27.72 9.04
CA HIS A 257 5.58 27.67 7.93
C HIS A 257 4.80 26.36 7.88
N VAL A 258 3.53 26.46 7.47
CA VAL A 258 2.68 25.30 7.20
C VAL A 258 3.08 24.69 5.85
N VAL A 259 3.62 23.46 5.88
CA VAL A 259 4.02 22.68 4.69
C VAL A 259 3.17 21.42 4.56
N PHE A 260 3.03 20.91 3.33
CA PHE A 260 2.26 19.69 3.09
C PHE A 260 2.97 18.46 3.65
N ASN A 261 2.27 17.66 4.45
CA ASN A 261 2.79 16.43 5.02
C ASN A 261 2.31 15.23 4.21
N GLU A 262 3.10 14.84 3.20
CA GLU A 262 2.85 13.61 2.44
C GLU A 262 3.27 12.34 3.21
N GLY A 263 3.89 12.47 4.39
CA GLY A 263 4.29 11.35 5.26
C GLY A 263 3.13 10.68 6.01
N PHE A 264 1.87 10.93 5.61
CA PHE A 264 0.64 10.40 6.23
C PHE A 264 0.59 8.87 6.39
N GLU A 265 1.43 8.15 5.66
CA GLU A 265 1.49 6.68 5.62
C GLU A 265 1.79 6.03 6.98
N THR A 266 2.40 6.77 7.91
CA THR A 266 2.71 6.27 9.26
C THR A 266 1.61 6.54 10.28
N LEU A 267 0.83 7.61 10.12
CA LEU A 267 -0.13 8.10 11.12
C LEU A 267 -1.46 7.33 11.07
N GLU A 268 -1.83 6.77 9.93
CA GLU A 268 -3.13 6.14 9.72
C GLU A 268 -3.03 4.70 9.18
N LYS A 269 -2.08 3.92 9.69
CA LYS A 269 -1.97 2.49 9.31
C LYS A 269 -3.25 1.69 9.58
N LEU A 270 -4.03 2.11 10.57
CA LEU A 270 -5.29 1.48 10.98
C LEU A 270 -6.51 1.98 10.17
N ALA A 271 -6.36 2.99 9.32
CA ALA A 271 -7.49 3.52 8.56
C ALA A 271 -8.06 2.44 7.63
N PHE A 272 -9.38 2.30 7.63
CA PHE A 272 -10.07 1.30 6.81
C PHE A 272 -9.80 1.48 5.31
N GLY A 273 -9.68 2.74 4.87
CA GLY A 273 -9.41 3.08 3.48
C GLY A 273 -7.95 2.84 3.05
N ARG A 274 -7.04 2.47 3.96
CA ARG A 274 -5.62 2.25 3.65
C ARG A 274 -5.42 0.97 2.83
N ALA A 275 -4.56 1.01 1.81
CA ALA A 275 -4.16 -0.18 1.05
C ALA A 275 -3.60 -1.27 1.97
N ARG A 276 -4.07 -2.50 1.75
CA ARG A 276 -3.61 -3.70 2.47
C ARG A 276 -3.00 -4.67 1.49
N ILE A 277 -2.00 -5.42 1.94
CA ILE A 277 -1.50 -6.56 1.15
C ILE A 277 -2.63 -7.59 1.10
N PRO A 278 -3.01 -8.09 -0.10
CA PRO A 278 -4.05 -9.10 -0.18
C PRO A 278 -3.71 -10.38 0.61
N ASP A 279 -4.67 -10.91 1.36
CA ASP A 279 -4.53 -12.08 2.26
C ASP A 279 -3.94 -13.30 1.56
N HIS A 280 -4.22 -13.46 0.26
CA HIS A 280 -3.70 -14.56 -0.53
C HIS A 280 -2.16 -14.56 -0.65
N TYR A 281 -1.49 -13.41 -0.50
CA TYR A 281 -0.03 -13.39 -0.45
C TYR A 281 0.48 -14.04 0.82
N PHE A 282 -0.15 -13.82 1.97
CA PHE A 282 0.24 -14.46 3.23
C PHE A 282 -0.04 -15.96 3.18
N THR A 283 -1.28 -16.33 2.88
CA THR A 283 -1.72 -17.74 2.89
C THR A 283 -0.98 -18.61 1.87
N ARG A 284 -0.74 -18.10 0.66
CA ARG A 284 -0.04 -18.88 -0.38
C ARG A 284 1.47 -18.90 -0.21
N SER A 285 2.06 -17.98 0.57
CA SER A 285 3.52 -17.91 0.75
C SER A 285 4.10 -19.16 1.40
N ILE A 286 3.32 -19.87 2.21
CA ILE A 286 3.77 -21.11 2.86
C ILE A 286 3.99 -22.26 1.87
N TYR A 287 3.36 -22.22 0.68
CA TYR A 287 3.49 -23.27 -0.34
C TYR A 287 3.87 -22.77 -1.74
N SER A 288 4.04 -21.45 -1.94
CA SER A 288 4.38 -20.86 -3.23
C SER A 288 5.55 -19.88 -3.11
N SER A 289 6.71 -20.26 -3.64
CA SER A 289 7.91 -19.40 -3.69
C SER A 289 7.67 -18.06 -4.36
N ARG A 290 6.80 -18.04 -5.38
CA ARG A 290 6.41 -16.81 -6.05
C ARG A 290 5.70 -15.84 -5.10
N HIS A 291 4.65 -16.31 -4.42
CA HIS A 291 3.88 -15.44 -3.51
C HIS A 291 4.74 -15.00 -2.33
N TYR A 292 5.59 -15.88 -1.81
CA TYR A 292 6.55 -15.55 -0.76
C TYR A 292 7.52 -14.44 -1.19
N ASN A 293 8.13 -14.56 -2.37
CA ASN A 293 9.04 -13.54 -2.88
C ASN A 293 8.34 -12.18 -3.06
N VAL A 294 7.09 -12.17 -3.54
CA VAL A 294 6.30 -10.94 -3.64
C VAL A 294 5.98 -10.38 -2.26
N LEU A 295 5.52 -11.19 -1.29
CA LEU A 295 5.24 -10.76 0.07
C LEU A 295 6.46 -10.10 0.74
N VAL A 296 7.62 -10.75 0.66
CA VAL A 296 8.90 -10.21 1.16
C VAL A 296 9.26 -8.91 0.46
N PHE A 297 9.09 -8.83 -0.86
CA PHE A 297 9.35 -7.60 -1.61
C PHE A 297 8.43 -6.44 -1.17
N LEU A 298 7.12 -6.69 -1.11
CA LEU A 298 6.12 -5.69 -0.71
C LEU A 298 6.41 -5.15 0.69
N THR A 299 6.63 -6.04 1.65
CA THR A 299 6.85 -5.68 3.07
C THR A 299 8.18 -5.00 3.35
N ARG A 300 9.18 -5.20 2.49
CA ARG A 300 10.50 -4.57 2.61
C ARG A 300 10.55 -3.18 1.97
N HIS A 301 9.82 -2.97 0.88
CA HIS A 301 9.99 -1.81 0.02
C HIS A 301 8.81 -0.84 -0.01
N LEU A 302 7.64 -1.24 0.47
CA LEU A 302 6.41 -0.45 0.41
C LEU A 302 5.70 -0.41 1.76
N VAL A 303 4.82 0.58 1.94
CA VAL A 303 4.10 0.83 3.21
C VAL A 303 2.61 0.54 3.03
N PHE A 304 2.13 -0.48 3.73
CA PHE A 304 0.72 -0.89 3.76
C PHE A 304 0.08 -0.63 5.14
N GLY A 305 -1.25 -0.61 5.16
CA GLY A 305 -2.04 -0.62 6.38
C GLY A 305 -2.06 -1.99 7.07
N THR A 306 -2.76 -2.06 8.20
CA THR A 306 -2.91 -3.30 8.98
C THR A 306 -3.86 -4.29 8.33
N ILE A 307 -3.73 -5.57 8.70
CA ILE A 307 -4.55 -6.68 8.23
C ILE A 307 -5.33 -7.33 9.39
N ASP A 308 -6.32 -8.14 9.05
CA ASP A 308 -6.91 -9.12 9.97
C ASP A 308 -5.99 -10.34 10.11
N GLY A 309 -5.02 -10.23 11.02
CA GLY A 309 -4.06 -11.28 11.29
C GLY A 309 -4.70 -12.62 11.69
N PRO A 310 -5.68 -12.65 12.62
CA PRO A 310 -6.44 -13.86 12.96
C PRO A 310 -7.13 -14.51 11.75
N GLY A 311 -7.79 -13.73 10.89
CA GLY A 311 -8.43 -14.24 9.67
C GLY A 311 -7.42 -14.87 8.70
N VAL A 312 -6.29 -14.20 8.47
CA VAL A 312 -5.19 -14.72 7.65
C VAL A 312 -4.58 -15.98 8.26
N MET A 313 -4.34 -16.00 9.57
CA MET A 313 -3.83 -17.19 10.26
C MET A 313 -4.83 -18.34 10.25
N GLY A 314 -6.13 -18.07 10.32
CA GLY A 314 -7.17 -19.09 10.15
C GLY A 314 -7.06 -19.79 8.81
N SER A 315 -6.88 -19.01 7.73
CA SER A 315 -6.66 -19.56 6.39
C SER A 315 -5.33 -20.33 6.26
N ILE A 316 -4.28 -19.89 6.95
CA ILE A 316 -3.01 -20.63 7.05
C ILE A 316 -3.24 -21.96 7.79
N LEU A 317 -4.01 -21.95 8.87
CA LEU A 317 -4.32 -23.15 9.65
C LEU A 317 -5.12 -24.18 8.85
N ASP A 318 -6.07 -23.75 8.02
CA ASP A 318 -6.82 -24.66 7.14
C ASP A 318 -5.88 -25.46 6.20
N ILE A 319 -4.77 -24.84 5.79
CA ILE A 319 -3.72 -25.48 4.99
C ILE A 319 -2.87 -26.41 5.86
N LEU A 320 -2.46 -25.96 7.06
CA LEU A 320 -1.63 -26.75 7.98
C LEU A 320 -2.36 -27.98 8.55
N GLU A 321 -3.68 -27.92 8.67
CA GLU A 321 -4.52 -29.06 9.08
C GLU A 321 -4.59 -30.14 7.99
N ASN A 322 -4.33 -29.77 6.73
CA ASN A 322 -4.38 -30.64 5.56
C ASN A 322 -3.08 -30.60 4.72
N PRO A 323 -1.90 -30.91 5.32
CA PRO A 323 -0.60 -30.69 4.67
C PRO A 323 -0.40 -31.58 3.44
N ASP A 324 -1.07 -32.75 3.38
CA ASP A 324 -0.98 -33.69 2.26
C ASP A 324 -1.56 -33.13 0.94
N ALA A 325 -2.47 -32.15 1.01
CA ALA A 325 -2.97 -31.46 -0.18
C ALA A 325 -1.92 -30.53 -0.81
N TYR A 326 -0.80 -30.29 -0.13
CA TYR A 326 0.23 -29.31 -0.50
C TYR A 326 1.63 -29.94 -0.50
N VAL A 327 1.80 -31.04 -1.23
CA VAL A 327 3.05 -31.84 -1.26
C VAL A 327 4.31 -31.02 -1.63
N THR A 328 4.14 -29.97 -2.43
CA THR A 328 5.22 -29.07 -2.87
C THR A 328 5.48 -27.90 -1.92
N ALA A 329 4.81 -27.85 -0.76
CA ALA A 329 4.98 -26.78 0.20
C ALA A 329 6.38 -26.79 0.81
N TYR A 330 6.91 -25.60 1.07
CA TYR A 330 8.18 -25.43 1.77
C TYR A 330 7.89 -24.84 3.15
N TRP A 331 7.55 -25.74 4.07
CA TRP A 331 7.13 -25.41 5.43
C TRP A 331 8.09 -24.54 6.24
N PRO A 332 9.43 -24.57 6.04
CA PRO A 332 10.33 -23.70 6.82
C PRO A 332 10.03 -22.19 6.70
N ARG A 333 9.33 -21.75 5.64
CA ARG A 333 8.87 -20.36 5.49
C ARG A 333 7.73 -19.96 6.42
N LEU A 334 7.04 -20.93 7.03
CA LEU A 334 5.86 -20.68 7.85
C LEU A 334 6.13 -19.62 8.92
N ASN A 335 7.21 -19.77 9.70
CA ASN A 335 7.50 -18.84 10.79
C ASN A 335 7.77 -17.41 10.28
N GLU A 336 8.50 -17.27 9.17
CA GLU A 336 8.74 -15.94 8.58
C GLU A 336 7.45 -15.30 8.09
N VAL A 337 6.56 -16.07 7.46
CA VAL A 337 5.24 -15.57 7.05
C VAL A 337 4.42 -15.15 8.27
N VAL A 338 4.43 -15.95 9.35
CA VAL A 338 3.75 -15.64 10.61
C VAL A 338 4.31 -14.36 11.23
N ASP A 339 5.63 -14.15 11.21
CA ASP A 339 6.25 -12.91 11.70
C ASP A 339 5.74 -11.69 10.91
N VAL A 340 5.58 -11.82 9.59
CA VAL A 340 4.97 -10.75 8.77
C VAL A 340 3.50 -10.54 9.15
N VAL A 341 2.72 -11.61 9.36
CA VAL A 341 1.31 -11.50 9.79
C VAL A 341 1.21 -10.77 11.12
N ILE A 342 2.01 -11.17 12.11
CA ILE A 342 2.09 -10.55 13.43
C ILE A 342 2.43 -9.06 13.32
N LYS A 343 3.47 -8.72 12.55
CA LYS A 343 3.92 -7.34 12.35
C LYS A 343 2.89 -6.46 11.64
N SER A 344 2.06 -7.07 10.80
CA SER A 344 1.04 -6.37 10.01
C SER A 344 -0.34 -6.37 10.67
N ASN A 345 -0.52 -7.09 11.77
CA ASN A 345 -1.82 -7.24 12.43
C ASN A 345 -2.28 -5.93 13.07
N ASP A 346 -3.58 -5.68 12.97
CA ASP A 346 -4.25 -4.68 13.81
C ASP A 346 -4.27 -5.16 15.27
N THR A 347 -3.80 -4.35 16.21
CA THR A 347 -3.72 -4.70 17.64
C THR A 347 -5.09 -4.96 18.28
N GLN A 348 -6.17 -4.49 17.63
CA GLN A 348 -7.55 -4.80 18.00
C GLN A 348 -7.95 -6.25 17.67
N ASN A 349 -7.32 -6.86 16.66
CA ASN A 349 -7.62 -8.22 16.24
C ASN A 349 -6.81 -9.21 17.10
N LYS A 350 -7.53 -10.07 17.82
CA LYS A 350 -6.95 -10.98 18.83
C LYS A 350 -6.84 -12.40 18.29
N PHE A 351 -5.75 -13.08 18.62
CA PHE A 351 -5.41 -14.41 18.12
C PHE A 351 -5.96 -15.58 18.97
N THR A 352 -6.90 -15.33 19.89
CA THR A 352 -7.38 -16.32 20.87
C THR A 352 -7.87 -17.62 20.21
N GLU A 353 -8.79 -17.55 19.24
CA GLU A 353 -9.27 -18.76 18.55
C GLU A 353 -8.19 -19.40 17.67
N THR A 354 -7.34 -18.58 17.02
CA THR A 354 -6.20 -19.06 16.24
C THR A 354 -5.23 -19.88 17.09
N LEU A 355 -4.94 -19.42 18.30
CA LEU A 355 -4.10 -20.11 19.27
C LEU A 355 -4.76 -21.41 19.76
N SER A 356 -6.06 -21.39 20.08
CA SER A 356 -6.81 -22.60 20.41
C SER A 356 -6.79 -23.64 19.29
N ARG A 357 -6.92 -23.24 18.03
CA ARG A 357 -6.76 -24.12 16.86
C ARG A 357 -5.33 -24.65 16.72
N LEU A 358 -4.32 -23.80 16.92
CA LEU A 358 -2.91 -24.22 16.92
C LEU A 358 -2.60 -25.25 18.01
N PHE A 359 -3.18 -25.11 19.20
CA PHE A 359 -3.04 -26.10 20.27
C PHE A 359 -3.58 -27.47 19.85
N ARG A 360 -4.77 -27.49 19.23
CA ARG A 360 -5.38 -28.71 18.70
C ARG A 360 -4.52 -29.32 17.58
N LEU A 361 -4.02 -28.49 16.66
CA LEU A 361 -3.14 -28.92 15.57
C LEU A 361 -1.83 -29.52 16.11
N TYR A 362 -1.16 -28.84 17.04
CA TYR A 362 0.08 -29.33 17.65
C TYR A 362 -0.15 -30.65 18.40
N ASN A 363 -1.24 -30.77 19.15
CA ASN A 363 -1.61 -32.02 19.81
C ASN A 363 -1.81 -33.15 18.80
N ALA A 364 -2.47 -32.88 17.68
CA ALA A 364 -2.62 -33.86 16.60
C ALA A 364 -1.28 -34.23 15.95
N CYS A 365 -0.34 -33.29 15.83
CA CYS A 365 1.01 -33.57 15.35
C CYS A 365 1.77 -34.55 16.25
N MET A 366 1.68 -34.42 17.57
CA MET A 366 2.38 -35.32 18.49
C MET A 366 1.91 -36.78 18.39
N ASN A 367 0.71 -37.01 17.83
CA ASN A 367 0.12 -38.33 17.64
C ASN A 367 0.37 -38.94 16.25
N LYS A 368 1.09 -38.25 15.35
CA LYS A 368 1.36 -38.70 13.98
C LYS A 368 2.86 -38.99 13.78
N ASP A 369 3.17 -40.05 13.04
CA ASP A 369 4.53 -40.31 12.58
C ASP A 369 4.82 -39.52 11.29
N TYR A 370 5.58 -38.44 11.42
CA TYR A 370 5.99 -37.60 10.29
C TYR A 370 7.19 -38.14 9.51
N SER A 371 7.82 -39.23 9.96
CA SER A 371 8.93 -39.85 9.23
C SER A 371 8.49 -40.55 7.95
N VAL A 372 7.20 -40.92 7.86
CA VAL A 372 6.60 -41.67 6.74
C VAL A 372 5.80 -40.79 5.75
N MET A 373 5.72 -39.48 5.99
CA MET A 373 4.93 -38.55 5.19
C MET A 373 5.62 -38.19 3.86
N LYS A 374 4.82 -37.94 2.82
CA LYS A 374 5.29 -37.79 1.44
C LYS A 374 5.74 -36.37 1.05
N TYR A 375 5.45 -35.37 1.88
CA TYR A 375 5.77 -33.98 1.58
C TYR A 375 7.15 -33.58 2.10
N GLN A 376 7.77 -32.60 1.46
CA GLN A 376 9.12 -32.14 1.81
C GLN A 376 9.17 -31.58 3.23
N HIS A 377 10.27 -31.83 3.96
CA HIS A 377 10.47 -31.38 5.35
C HIS A 377 9.43 -31.85 6.37
N ALA A 378 8.75 -32.98 6.12
CA ALA A 378 7.73 -33.49 7.03
C ALA A 378 8.21 -33.69 8.47
N LYS A 379 9.45 -34.14 8.66
CA LYS A 379 10.06 -34.32 10.00
C LYS A 379 10.13 -33.03 10.81
N ASP A 380 10.26 -31.89 10.14
CA ASP A 380 10.37 -30.58 10.80
C ASP A 380 8.99 -29.96 11.10
N PHE A 381 7.91 -30.51 10.53
CA PHE A 381 6.57 -29.93 10.59
C PHE A 381 6.06 -29.72 12.02
N PRO A 382 6.14 -30.69 12.96
CA PRO A 382 5.73 -30.46 14.35
C PRO A 382 6.50 -29.32 15.03
N ASN A 383 7.81 -29.23 14.78
CA ASN A 383 8.67 -28.18 15.33
C ASN A 383 8.33 -26.80 14.76
N LEU A 384 7.93 -26.72 13.48
CA LEU A 384 7.49 -25.48 12.86
C LEU A 384 6.15 -25.01 13.44
N VAL A 385 5.19 -25.91 13.66
CA VAL A 385 3.93 -25.61 14.34
C VAL A 385 4.18 -25.13 15.77
N ALA A 386 5.08 -25.80 16.51
CA ALA A 386 5.46 -25.38 17.86
C ALA A 386 6.05 -23.96 17.89
N ARG A 387 6.97 -23.64 16.98
CA ARG A 387 7.56 -22.29 16.88
C ARG A 387 6.53 -21.22 16.53
N THR A 388 5.63 -21.52 15.59
CA THR A 388 4.51 -20.62 15.24
C THR A 388 3.60 -20.38 16.43
N MET A 389 3.27 -21.43 17.20
CA MET A 389 2.49 -21.35 18.42
C MET A 389 3.18 -20.47 19.47
N THR A 390 4.48 -20.68 19.74
CA THR A 390 5.26 -19.85 20.67
C THR A 390 5.33 -18.38 20.24
N ALA A 391 5.55 -18.11 18.95
CA ALA A 391 5.61 -16.74 18.43
C ALA A 391 4.27 -16.01 18.60
N LEU A 392 3.16 -16.68 18.29
CA LEU A 392 1.81 -16.11 18.47
C LEU A 392 1.43 -15.94 19.94
N LEU A 393 1.79 -16.89 20.83
CA LEU A 393 1.58 -16.73 22.27
C LEU A 393 2.35 -15.52 22.80
N LYS A 394 3.63 -15.39 22.43
CA LYS A 394 4.45 -14.24 22.81
C LYS A 394 3.79 -12.93 22.38
N TYR A 395 3.41 -12.81 21.11
CA TYR A 395 2.71 -11.61 20.62
C TYR A 395 1.39 -11.37 21.36
N PHE A 396 0.60 -12.42 21.58
CA PHE A 396 -0.69 -12.33 22.27
C PHE A 396 -0.54 -11.76 23.68
N PHE A 397 0.41 -12.28 24.48
CA PHE A 397 0.66 -11.80 25.84
C PHE A 397 1.35 -10.42 25.90
N GLU A 398 2.20 -10.08 24.93
CA GLU A 398 2.78 -8.73 24.80
C GLU A 398 1.71 -7.65 24.49
N ASN A 399 0.55 -8.04 23.95
CA ASN A 399 -0.54 -7.13 23.58
C ASN A 399 -1.74 -7.17 24.54
N ALA A 400 -1.44 -7.39 25.84
CA ALA A 400 -2.35 -7.27 26.98
C ALA A 400 -3.72 -7.96 26.76
N PRO A 401 -3.75 -9.30 26.73
CA PRO A 401 -4.99 -10.04 26.54
C PRO A 401 -5.90 -9.91 27.76
N SER A 402 -7.21 -9.98 27.53
CA SER A 402 -8.22 -9.96 28.59
C SER A 402 -8.22 -11.26 29.39
N ALA A 403 -8.78 -11.22 30.60
CA ALA A 403 -8.90 -12.40 31.47
C ALA A 403 -9.70 -13.53 30.80
N ASP A 404 -10.77 -13.20 30.09
CA ASP A 404 -11.61 -14.18 29.39
C ASP A 404 -10.84 -14.89 28.26
N GLU A 405 -10.00 -14.17 27.52
CA GLU A 405 -9.18 -14.76 26.45
C GLU A 405 -8.10 -15.69 27.02
N LYS A 406 -7.42 -15.27 28.09
CA LYS A 406 -6.46 -16.14 28.79
C LYS A 406 -7.14 -17.41 29.31
N ARG A 407 -8.30 -17.25 29.93
CA ARG A 407 -9.13 -18.34 30.45
C ARG A 407 -9.52 -19.32 29.35
N GLN A 408 -9.89 -18.84 28.16
CA GLN A 408 -10.20 -19.70 27.01
C GLN A 408 -9.00 -20.54 26.56
N LEU A 409 -7.79 -19.95 26.51
CA LEU A 409 -6.57 -20.67 26.17
C LEU A 409 -6.25 -21.75 27.21
N TRP A 410 -6.41 -21.43 28.50
CA TRP A 410 -6.23 -22.37 29.59
C TRP A 410 -7.20 -23.55 29.56
N ILE A 411 -8.49 -23.29 29.34
CA ILE A 411 -9.50 -24.34 29.16
C ILE A 411 -9.10 -25.24 28.00
N THR A 412 -8.74 -24.66 26.85
CA THR A 412 -8.34 -25.43 25.66
C THR A 412 -7.10 -26.30 25.94
N ALA A 413 -6.08 -25.76 26.61
CA ALA A 413 -4.86 -26.49 26.94
C ALA A 413 -5.13 -27.68 27.90
N MET A 414 -5.96 -27.46 28.92
CA MET A 414 -6.31 -28.48 29.91
C MET A 414 -7.18 -29.60 29.31
N GLU A 415 -8.14 -29.26 28.44
CA GLU A 415 -8.98 -30.24 27.73
C GLU A 415 -8.16 -31.18 26.85
N LEU A 416 -7.10 -30.66 26.22
CA LEU A 416 -6.22 -31.46 25.35
C LEU A 416 -5.31 -32.43 26.12
N LYS A 417 -5.14 -32.24 27.44
CA LYS A 417 -4.28 -33.06 28.32
C LYS A 417 -2.84 -33.22 27.80
N ASN A 418 -2.33 -32.20 27.10
CA ASN A 418 -1.00 -32.19 26.53
C ASN A 418 -0.05 -31.37 27.39
N ILE A 419 0.87 -32.05 28.09
CA ILE A 419 1.77 -31.41 29.06
C ILE A 419 2.66 -30.34 28.43
N HIS A 420 3.07 -30.52 27.17
CA HIS A 420 3.90 -29.54 26.48
C HIS A 420 3.16 -28.22 26.20
N ILE A 421 1.86 -28.29 25.91
CA ILE A 421 1.03 -27.10 25.69
C ILE A 421 0.81 -26.37 27.02
N THR A 422 0.51 -27.12 28.09
CA THR A 422 0.32 -26.52 29.42
C THR A 422 1.61 -25.91 29.97
N ASP A 423 2.76 -26.56 29.77
CA ASP A 423 4.05 -26.04 30.22
C ASP A 423 4.45 -24.80 29.42
N LEU A 424 4.24 -24.79 28.10
CA LEU A 424 4.46 -23.61 27.28
C LEU A 424 3.57 -22.43 27.72
N LEU A 425 2.30 -22.67 28.01
CA LEU A 425 1.38 -21.61 28.45
C LEU A 425 1.81 -21.02 29.81
N ARG A 426 2.32 -21.86 30.73
CA ARG A 426 2.88 -21.44 32.02
C ARG A 426 4.07 -20.50 31.91
N GLU A 427 4.82 -20.54 30.80
CA GLU A 427 5.93 -19.59 30.58
C GLU A 427 5.44 -18.15 30.40
N PHE A 428 4.17 -17.96 30.01
CA PHE A 428 3.58 -16.64 29.75
C PHE A 428 2.56 -16.20 30.80
N ASP A 429 1.84 -17.16 31.39
CA ASP A 429 0.79 -16.94 32.38
C ASP A 429 0.86 -18.07 33.40
N ASP A 430 1.36 -17.81 34.60
CA ASP A 430 1.67 -18.82 35.63
C ASP A 430 0.46 -19.16 36.53
N THR A 431 -0.66 -18.46 36.34
CA THR A 431 -1.81 -18.43 37.25
C THR A 431 -3.13 -18.76 36.53
N PRO A 432 -3.36 -20.05 36.15
CA PRO A 432 -4.69 -20.46 35.70
C PRO A 432 -5.72 -20.28 36.81
N ASP A 433 -6.95 -19.87 36.46
CA ASP A 433 -8.02 -19.73 37.43
C ASP A 433 -8.25 -21.04 38.19
N TYR A 434 -8.43 -20.93 39.52
CA TYR A 434 -8.56 -22.07 40.43
C TYR A 434 -9.69 -23.03 40.03
N ASP A 435 -10.77 -22.52 39.46
CA ASP A 435 -11.92 -23.33 39.03
C ASP A 435 -11.66 -24.11 37.73
N ILE A 436 -10.72 -23.67 36.88
CA ILE A 436 -10.26 -24.44 35.72
C ILE A 436 -9.46 -25.65 36.23
N LEU A 437 -8.53 -25.43 37.17
CA LEU A 437 -7.74 -26.51 37.76
C LEU A 437 -8.65 -27.57 38.39
N HIS A 438 -9.67 -27.16 39.16
CA HIS A 438 -10.59 -28.10 39.83
C HIS A 438 -11.47 -28.92 38.86
N ARG A 439 -11.71 -28.44 37.63
CA ARG A 439 -12.52 -29.17 36.63
C ARG A 439 -11.79 -30.33 35.95
N PHE A 440 -10.46 -30.35 36.02
CA PHE A 440 -9.62 -31.29 35.26
C PHE A 440 -8.64 -32.11 36.13
N VAL A 441 -8.77 -32.05 37.45
CA VAL A 441 -8.12 -32.95 38.43
C VAL A 441 -8.76 -34.33 38.44
#